data_AF-A0A356L6D1-F1
#
_entry.id   AF-A0A356L6D1-F1
#
_cell.length_a   1.000
_cell.length_b   1.000
_cell.length_c   1.000
_cell.angle_alpha   90.00
_cell.angle_beta   90.00
_cell.angle_gamma   90.00
#
_symmetry.space_group_name_H-M   'P 1'
#
loop_
_entity.id
_entity.type
_entity.pdbx_description
1 polymer ?
#
loop_
_entity_poly.entity_id
_entity_poly.type
_entity_poly.pdbx_seq_one_letter_code
_entity_poly.pdbx_strand_id
1 'polypeptide(L)'
;MEPFIEGGTLIFFDEVQSCPNARTAIKFLVQDGRFDYIESGSLFGINYQDVSSYPVGFEMQHEMHSLDFEEYLWGKGIGEEVIAVLRESFIQRKPLNPIIHKAMMRNFREYMVVGGMPRVINKFIETGDISKVIQEQKDIINGYRDDVKKYAGTNKNKVQETFDSIPEQLNKKNKRYFLTMLSKEPRMRTYKDSIMWLFDANIASPFYNISAIEFPLSLNEKRNLFKVYMKDTGLLVAMSFGNIQNEVLNGNIEINEGSILENALAEAFVKNGHRLNYYDRKKTNQHGN
;
A
#
# COMPACT_ATOMS: atom_id res chain seq x y z
N MET A 1 -12.66 8.78 -37.39
CA MET A 1 -11.66 7.96 -36.70
C MET A 1 -10.68 7.48 -37.74
N GLU A 2 -9.39 7.69 -37.50
CA GLU A 2 -8.37 7.02 -38.29
C GLU A 2 -8.51 5.49 -38.10
N PRO A 3 -8.22 4.70 -39.14
CA PRO A 3 -8.28 3.24 -39.03
C PRO A 3 -7.19 2.73 -38.08
N PHE A 4 -7.45 1.63 -37.38
CA PHE A 4 -6.42 0.96 -36.58
C PHE A 4 -5.36 0.34 -37.50
N ILE A 5 -4.10 0.60 -37.17
CA ILE A 5 -2.92 0.10 -37.89
C ILE A 5 -2.45 -1.19 -37.21
N GLU A 6 -2.46 -2.29 -37.94
CA GLU A 6 -1.97 -3.60 -37.48
C GLU A 6 -0.50 -3.51 -37.04
N GLY A 7 -0.18 -4.03 -35.85
CA GLY A 7 1.16 -3.97 -35.25
C GLY A 7 1.64 -2.57 -34.84
N GLY A 8 0.85 -1.53 -35.09
CA GLY A 8 1.16 -0.14 -34.73
C GLY A 8 0.13 0.51 -33.80
N THR A 9 -0.87 -0.24 -33.36
CA THR A 9 -1.95 0.25 -32.50
C THR A 9 -1.97 -0.51 -31.18
N LEU A 10 -1.91 0.24 -30.08
CA LEU A 10 -2.16 -0.22 -28.73
C LEU A 10 -3.61 0.11 -28.34
N ILE A 11 -4.36 -0.87 -27.85
CA ILE A 11 -5.72 -0.70 -27.36
C ILE A 11 -5.71 -0.80 -25.83
N PHE A 12 -6.17 0.26 -25.16
CA PHE A 12 -6.28 0.33 -23.72
C PHE A 12 -7.74 0.21 -23.27
N PHE A 13 -8.06 -0.83 -22.50
CA PHE A 13 -9.35 -1.00 -21.85
C PHE A 13 -9.27 -0.47 -20.42
N ASP A 14 -9.91 0.67 -20.19
CA ASP A 14 -9.99 1.24 -18.84
C ASP A 14 -11.12 0.62 -18.04
N GLU A 15 -10.85 0.30 -16.76
CA GLU A 15 -11.78 -0.31 -15.81
C GLU A 15 -12.50 -1.54 -16.39
N VAL A 16 -11.74 -2.48 -16.95
CA VAL A 16 -12.24 -3.63 -17.72
C VAL A 16 -13.22 -4.49 -16.92
N GLN A 17 -13.13 -4.50 -15.60
CA GLN A 17 -14.06 -5.19 -14.71
C GLN A 17 -15.49 -4.60 -14.73
N SER A 18 -15.66 -3.38 -15.27
CA SER A 18 -16.98 -2.80 -15.54
C SER A 18 -17.63 -3.39 -16.80
N CYS A 19 -16.87 -4.12 -17.61
CA CYS A 19 -17.33 -4.77 -18.85
C CYS A 19 -16.83 -6.23 -18.94
N PRO A 20 -17.48 -7.18 -18.24
CA PRO A 20 -17.11 -8.61 -18.27
C PRO A 20 -16.98 -9.22 -19.65
N ASN A 21 -17.79 -8.74 -20.60
CA ASN A 21 -17.76 -9.19 -21.99
C ASN A 21 -16.45 -8.78 -22.69
N ALA A 22 -15.92 -7.58 -22.41
CA ALA A 22 -14.64 -7.14 -22.95
C ALA A 22 -13.50 -8.01 -22.41
N ARG A 23 -13.48 -8.23 -21.08
CA ARG A 23 -12.49 -9.13 -20.44
C ARG A 23 -12.56 -10.55 -20.97
N THR A 24 -13.75 -11.08 -21.23
CA THR A 24 -13.91 -12.43 -21.82
C THR A 24 -13.40 -12.48 -23.27
N ALA A 25 -13.57 -11.38 -24.01
CA ALA A 25 -13.15 -11.27 -25.40
C ALA A 25 -11.63 -11.15 -25.57
N ILE A 26 -10.88 -10.74 -24.53
CA ILE A 26 -9.43 -10.48 -24.61
C ILE A 26 -8.66 -11.68 -25.15
N LYS A 27 -9.07 -12.89 -24.80
CA LYS A 27 -8.49 -14.13 -25.34
C LYS A 27 -8.53 -14.17 -26.87
N PHE A 28 -9.68 -13.86 -27.46
CA PHE A 28 -9.85 -13.90 -28.92
C PHE A 28 -9.12 -12.75 -29.60
N LEU A 29 -9.07 -11.59 -28.95
CA LEU A 29 -8.36 -10.41 -29.41
C LEU A 29 -6.84 -10.63 -29.44
N VAL A 30 -6.28 -11.20 -28.37
CA VAL A 30 -4.85 -11.57 -28.30
C VAL A 30 -4.51 -12.67 -29.31
N GLN A 31 -5.40 -13.65 -29.52
CA GLN A 31 -5.20 -14.71 -30.53
C GLN A 31 -5.25 -14.19 -31.97
N ASP A 32 -6.06 -13.16 -32.23
CA ASP A 32 -6.14 -12.50 -33.52
C ASP A 32 -4.84 -11.76 -33.88
N GLY A 33 -4.10 -11.26 -32.88
CA GLY A 33 -2.71 -10.85 -33.01
C GLY A 33 -2.46 -9.54 -33.78
N ARG A 34 -3.51 -8.81 -34.16
CA ARG A 34 -3.37 -7.55 -34.91
C ARG A 34 -2.94 -6.36 -34.06
N PHE A 35 -3.24 -6.37 -32.76
CA PHE A 35 -3.02 -5.23 -31.86
C PHE A 35 -2.44 -5.68 -30.51
N ASP A 36 -1.79 -4.75 -29.83
CA ASP A 36 -1.40 -4.92 -28.43
C ASP A 36 -2.54 -4.44 -27.53
N TYR A 37 -2.77 -5.13 -26.42
CA TYR A 37 -3.85 -4.82 -25.50
C TYR A 37 -3.33 -4.59 -24.09
N ILE A 38 -3.80 -3.52 -23.45
CA ILE A 38 -3.59 -3.26 -22.02
C ILE A 38 -4.95 -3.10 -21.37
N GLU A 39 -5.11 -3.68 -20.20
CA GLU A 39 -6.30 -3.57 -19.39
C GLU A 39 -5.95 -2.89 -18.06
N SER A 40 -6.77 -1.93 -17.64
CA SER A 40 -6.75 -1.42 -16.28
C SER A 40 -7.95 -1.99 -15.53
N GLY A 41 -7.82 -2.09 -14.21
CA GLY A 41 -8.95 -2.43 -13.38
C GLY A 41 -8.68 -2.22 -11.91
N SER A 42 -9.68 -1.66 -11.24
CA SER A 42 -9.66 -1.50 -9.80
C SER A 42 -9.85 -2.82 -9.06
N LEU A 43 -8.98 -3.10 -8.08
CA LEU A 43 -9.05 -4.29 -7.23
C LEU A 43 -10.36 -4.37 -6.44
N PHE A 44 -11.04 -3.24 -6.22
CA PHE A 44 -12.36 -3.17 -5.61
C PHE A 44 -13.47 -3.86 -6.42
N GLY A 45 -13.32 -3.93 -7.76
CA GLY A 45 -14.32 -4.50 -8.66
C GLY A 45 -13.98 -5.89 -9.20
N ILE A 46 -12.70 -6.28 -9.18
CA ILE A 46 -12.23 -7.54 -9.78
C ILE A 46 -12.76 -8.78 -9.04
N ASN A 47 -13.02 -8.68 -7.73
CA ASN A 47 -13.51 -9.81 -6.92
C ASN A 47 -15.03 -10.03 -6.96
N TYR A 48 -15.81 -9.16 -7.60
CA TYR A 48 -17.27 -9.17 -7.47
C TYR A 48 -18.07 -9.50 -8.73
N GLN A 49 -17.44 -9.56 -9.91
CA GLN A 49 -18.13 -9.94 -11.13
C GLN A 49 -17.64 -11.30 -11.62
N ASP A 50 -18.54 -12.29 -11.56
CA ASP A 50 -18.37 -13.59 -12.19
C ASP A 50 -18.27 -13.40 -13.72
N VAL A 51 -17.04 -13.38 -14.24
CA VAL A 51 -16.82 -13.56 -15.68
C VAL A 51 -17.12 -15.01 -16.04
N SER A 52 -17.77 -15.21 -17.19
CA SER A 52 -18.12 -16.54 -17.69
C SER A 52 -16.89 -17.39 -18.04
N SER A 53 -15.76 -16.74 -18.33
CA SER A 53 -14.47 -17.38 -18.54
C SER A 53 -13.34 -16.42 -18.19
N TYR A 54 -12.39 -16.88 -17.38
CA TYR A 54 -11.14 -16.17 -17.15
C TYR A 54 -10.17 -16.45 -18.31
N PRO A 55 -9.53 -15.42 -18.90
CA PRO A 55 -8.57 -15.56 -20.00
C PRO A 55 -7.20 -16.03 -19.51
N VAL A 56 -7.18 -17.15 -18.79
CA VAL A 56 -5.98 -17.76 -18.23
C VAL A 56 -4.97 -18.05 -19.34
N GLY A 57 -3.75 -17.52 -19.20
CA GLY A 57 -2.67 -17.68 -20.17
C GLY A 57 -2.67 -16.65 -21.31
N PHE A 58 -3.63 -15.72 -21.34
CA PHE A 58 -3.69 -14.62 -22.32
C PHE A 58 -3.52 -13.23 -21.69
N GLU A 59 -3.48 -13.16 -20.35
CA GLU A 59 -3.23 -11.94 -19.59
C GLU A 59 -1.92 -12.10 -18.77
N MET A 60 -1.16 -11.01 -18.67
CA MET A 60 -0.10 -10.85 -17.66
C MET A 60 -0.53 -9.78 -16.67
N GLN A 61 -0.63 -10.13 -15.40
CA GLN A 61 -1.07 -9.21 -14.35
C GLN A 61 0.12 -8.47 -13.74
N HIS A 62 0.00 -7.15 -13.67
CA HIS A 62 0.93 -6.28 -12.97
C HIS A 62 0.18 -5.51 -11.89
N GLU A 63 0.57 -5.71 -10.63
CA GLU A 63 0.04 -4.92 -9.52
C GLU A 63 0.73 -3.54 -9.53
N MET A 64 -0.08 -2.49 -9.54
CA MET A 64 0.41 -1.10 -9.49
C MET A 64 0.30 -0.57 -8.07
N HIS A 65 1.38 0.03 -7.57
CA HIS A 65 1.42 0.64 -6.24
C HIS A 65 1.42 2.17 -6.34
N SER A 66 1.24 2.84 -5.20
CA SER A 66 1.57 4.26 -5.08
C SER A 66 3.08 4.46 -5.25
N LEU A 67 3.51 5.66 -5.65
CA LEU A 67 4.92 5.96 -5.93
C LEU A 67 5.79 5.72 -4.70
N ASP A 68 6.95 5.10 -4.87
CA ASP A 68 7.91 4.93 -3.78
C ASP A 68 8.71 6.21 -3.47
N PHE A 69 9.66 6.12 -2.55
CA PHE A 69 10.46 7.28 -2.18
C PHE A 69 11.40 7.75 -3.30
N GLU A 70 11.94 6.84 -4.12
CA GLU A 70 12.82 7.20 -5.24
C GLU A 70 12.00 7.95 -6.32
N GLU A 71 10.82 7.44 -6.66
CA GLU A 71 9.89 8.08 -7.60
C GLU A 71 9.39 9.44 -7.09
N TYR A 72 9.13 9.57 -5.79
CA TYR A 72 8.83 10.86 -5.17
C TYR A 72 9.98 11.87 -5.33
N LEU A 73 11.23 11.44 -5.16
CA LEU A 73 12.40 12.29 -5.36
C LEU A 73 12.52 12.75 -6.83
N TRP A 74 12.25 11.86 -7.79
CA TRP A 74 12.18 12.23 -9.21
C TRP A 74 11.12 13.30 -9.47
N GLY A 75 9.91 13.12 -8.91
CA GLY A 75 8.84 14.11 -9.00
C GLY A 75 9.24 15.49 -8.43
N LYS A 76 10.06 15.51 -7.37
CA LYS A 76 10.63 16.74 -6.80
C LYS A 76 11.81 17.33 -7.59
N GLY A 77 12.20 16.72 -8.71
CA GLY A 77 13.34 17.15 -9.52
C GLY A 77 14.70 16.81 -8.92
N ILE A 78 14.76 15.86 -7.98
CA ILE A 78 16.04 15.33 -7.49
C ILE A 78 16.51 14.26 -8.47
N GLY A 79 17.51 14.63 -9.27
CA GLY A 79 17.99 13.81 -10.38
C GLY A 79 18.73 12.54 -9.97
N GLU A 80 18.88 11.64 -10.94
CA GLU A 80 19.53 10.34 -10.78
C GLU A 80 20.96 10.42 -10.23
N GLU A 81 21.70 11.51 -10.50
CA GLU A 81 23.05 11.71 -9.99
C GLU A 81 23.11 11.73 -8.45
N VAL A 82 22.15 12.40 -7.80
CA VAL A 82 22.08 12.46 -6.33
C VAL A 82 21.73 11.09 -5.78
N ILE A 83 20.79 10.39 -6.42
CA ILE A 83 20.37 9.04 -6.03
C ILE A 83 21.54 8.05 -6.18
N ALA A 84 22.32 8.17 -7.26
CA ALA A 84 23.52 7.37 -7.48
C ALA A 84 24.56 7.57 -6.37
N VAL A 85 24.76 8.80 -5.89
CA VAL A 85 25.64 9.08 -4.73
C VAL A 85 25.13 8.41 -3.45
N LEU A 86 23.81 8.39 -3.22
CA LEU A 86 23.21 7.67 -2.08
C LEU A 86 23.48 6.17 -2.19
N ARG A 87 23.24 5.61 -3.37
CA ARG A 87 23.43 4.18 -3.66
C ARG A 87 24.90 3.76 -3.50
N GLU A 88 25.83 4.53 -4.06
CA GLU A 88 27.27 4.28 -3.93
C GLU A 88 27.71 4.32 -2.46
N SER A 89 27.28 5.33 -1.71
CA SER A 89 27.62 5.47 -0.29
C SER A 89 27.11 4.28 0.53
N PHE A 90 25.90 3.79 0.24
CA PHE A 90 25.34 2.59 0.87
C PHE A 90 26.16 1.33 0.53
N ILE A 91 26.46 1.10 -0.75
CA ILE A 91 27.25 -0.07 -1.20
C ILE A 91 28.65 -0.06 -0.57
N GLN A 92 29.30 1.10 -0.57
CA GLN A 92 30.65 1.28 -0.01
C GLN A 92 30.66 1.36 1.52
N ARG A 93 29.48 1.37 2.17
CA ARG A 93 29.31 1.55 3.62
C ARG A 93 30.02 2.79 4.16
N LYS A 94 29.99 3.87 3.39
CA LYS A 94 30.59 5.15 3.76
C LYS A 94 29.51 6.13 4.24
N PRO A 95 29.82 6.98 5.23
CA PRO A 95 28.88 8.01 5.64
C PRO A 95 28.63 8.99 4.49
N LEU A 96 27.38 9.38 4.33
CA LEU A 96 27.02 10.46 3.40
C LEU A 96 27.56 11.80 3.90
N ASN A 97 27.78 12.72 2.96
CA ASN A 97 28.01 14.11 3.31
C ASN A 97 26.84 14.59 4.23
N PRO A 98 27.13 15.22 5.39
CA PRO A 98 26.09 15.61 6.35
C PRO A 98 25.00 16.52 5.77
N ILE A 99 25.33 17.35 4.78
CA ILE A 99 24.37 18.24 4.11
C ILE A 99 23.40 17.41 3.27
N ILE A 100 23.91 16.47 2.47
CA ILE A 100 23.10 15.56 1.65
C ILE A 100 22.22 14.70 2.57
N HIS A 101 22.80 14.13 3.62
CA HIS A 101 22.05 13.32 4.58
C HIS A 101 20.90 14.11 5.22
N LYS A 102 21.17 15.33 5.71
CA LYS A 102 20.13 16.19 6.31
C LYS A 102 19.03 16.55 5.31
N ALA A 103 19.38 16.82 4.06
CA ALA A 103 18.42 17.11 3.00
C ALA A 103 17.54 15.89 2.68
N MET A 104 18.14 14.70 2.55
CA MET A 104 17.40 13.46 2.29
C MET A 104 16.49 13.08 3.45
N MET A 105 16.95 13.24 4.70
CA MET A 105 16.10 13.01 5.88
C MET A 105 14.93 14.00 5.95
N ARG A 106 15.08 15.22 5.43
CA ARG A 106 13.94 16.15 5.29
C ARG A 106 12.97 15.66 4.22
N ASN A 107 13.44 15.31 3.02
CA ASN A 107 12.59 14.78 1.96
C ASN A 107 11.87 13.49 2.39
N PHE A 108 12.53 12.61 3.14
CA PHE A 108 11.91 11.38 3.64
C PHE A 108 10.78 11.67 4.64
N ARG A 109 10.95 12.67 5.52
CA ARG A 109 9.89 13.12 6.43
C ARG A 109 8.71 13.76 5.67
N GLU A 110 9.00 14.55 4.65
CA GLU A 110 7.98 15.09 3.75
C GLU A 110 7.22 13.95 3.04
N TYR A 111 7.93 12.97 2.48
CA TYR A 111 7.32 11.79 1.86
C TYR A 111 6.46 10.99 2.84
N MET A 112 6.87 10.79 4.09
CA MET A 112 6.02 10.13 5.10
C MET A 112 4.70 10.86 5.35
N VAL A 113 4.67 12.18 5.23
CA VAL A 113 3.46 12.99 5.40
C VAL A 113 2.62 13.07 4.12
N VAL A 114 3.27 13.19 2.96
CA VAL A 114 2.62 13.34 1.65
C VAL A 114 2.11 11.99 1.13
N GLY A 115 2.87 10.91 1.32
CA GLY A 115 2.61 9.59 0.76
C GLY A 115 3.08 9.45 -0.69
N GLY A 116 2.73 8.30 -1.28
CA GLY A 116 3.04 7.90 -2.64
C GLY A 116 1.94 8.20 -3.66
N MET A 117 0.75 8.62 -3.23
CA MET A 117 -0.38 8.82 -4.14
C MET A 117 -0.07 9.90 -5.20
N PRO A 118 -0.08 9.59 -6.51
CA PRO A 118 0.35 10.53 -7.56
C PRO A 118 -0.39 11.87 -7.52
N ARG A 119 -1.71 11.85 -7.29
CA ARG A 119 -2.53 13.06 -7.20
C ARG A 119 -2.11 13.96 -6.02
N VAL A 120 -1.72 13.34 -4.90
CA VAL A 120 -1.27 14.03 -3.69
C VAL A 120 0.13 14.61 -3.87
N ILE A 121 1.05 13.84 -4.46
CA ILE A 121 2.40 14.29 -4.78
C ILE A 121 2.36 15.49 -5.74
N ASN A 122 1.59 15.41 -6.81
CA ASN A 122 1.42 16.53 -7.74
C ASN A 122 0.89 17.78 -7.03
N LYS A 123 -0.14 17.63 -6.18
CA LYS A 123 -0.67 18.75 -5.39
C LYS A 123 0.41 19.38 -4.49
N PHE A 124 1.23 18.56 -3.85
CA PHE A 124 2.33 19.02 -3.02
C PHE A 124 3.39 19.80 -3.83
N ILE A 125 3.81 19.27 -4.98
CA ILE A 125 4.81 19.90 -5.85
C ILE A 125 4.29 21.23 -6.42
N GLU A 126 3.03 21.27 -6.85
CA GLU A 126 2.38 22.47 -7.41
C GLU A 126 2.26 23.60 -6.39
N THR A 127 1.96 23.29 -5.13
CA THR A 127 1.49 24.29 -4.16
C THR A 127 2.42 24.51 -2.98
N GLY A 128 3.22 23.51 -2.60
CA GLY A 128 4.00 23.50 -1.36
C GLY A 128 3.15 23.56 -0.08
N ASP A 129 1.81 23.46 -0.18
CA ASP A 129 0.88 23.71 0.92
C ASP A 129 0.36 22.40 1.50
N ILE A 130 0.82 22.10 2.72
CA ILE A 130 0.43 20.89 3.46
C ILE A 130 -1.08 20.85 3.74
N SER A 131 -1.76 21.98 3.89
CA SER A 131 -3.20 22.00 4.12
C SER A 131 -3.97 21.51 2.90
N LYS A 132 -3.52 21.88 1.70
CA LYS A 132 -4.08 21.39 0.43
C LYS A 132 -3.77 19.90 0.20
N VAL A 133 -2.57 19.47 0.56
CA VAL A 133 -2.19 18.05 0.55
C VAL A 133 -3.12 17.23 1.44
N ILE A 134 -3.39 17.69 2.67
CA ILE A 134 -4.29 17.00 3.60
C ILE A 134 -5.71 16.92 3.02
N GLN A 135 -6.19 17.95 2.35
CA GLN A 135 -7.50 17.92 1.70
C GLN A 135 -7.53 16.85 0.60
N GLU A 136 -6.49 16.80 -0.24
CA GLU A 136 -6.35 15.82 -1.31
C GLU A 136 -6.35 14.37 -0.77
N GLN A 137 -5.61 14.13 0.31
CA GLN A 137 -5.58 12.84 0.99
C GLN A 137 -6.95 12.46 1.56
N LYS A 138 -7.65 13.43 2.19
CA LYS A 138 -9.01 13.20 2.73
C LYS A 138 -10.01 12.86 1.63
N ASP A 139 -9.89 13.47 0.46
CA ASP A 139 -10.76 13.17 -0.68
C ASP A 139 -10.55 11.73 -1.16
N ILE A 140 -9.29 11.26 -1.23
CA ILE A 140 -8.97 9.85 -1.55
C ILE A 140 -9.53 8.90 -0.49
N ILE A 141 -9.32 9.20 0.79
CA ILE A 141 -9.85 8.40 1.92
C ILE A 141 -11.38 8.32 1.86
N ASN A 142 -12.06 9.41 1.53
CA ASN A 142 -13.50 9.42 1.34
C ASN A 142 -13.93 8.58 0.12
N GLY A 143 -13.17 8.61 -0.97
CA GLY A 143 -13.33 7.70 -2.11
C GLY A 143 -13.29 6.23 -1.68
N TYR A 144 -12.30 5.83 -0.87
CA TYR A 144 -12.26 4.48 -0.31
C TYR A 144 -13.49 4.12 0.52
N ARG A 145 -13.99 5.07 1.34
CA ARG A 145 -15.24 4.84 2.10
C ARG A 145 -16.44 4.66 1.18
N ASP A 146 -16.50 5.38 0.07
CA ASP A 146 -17.58 5.25 -0.91
C ASP A 146 -17.50 3.92 -1.68
N ASP A 147 -16.29 3.46 -2.02
CA ASP A 147 -16.07 2.13 -2.59
C ASP A 147 -16.46 1.01 -1.60
N VAL A 148 -16.12 1.15 -0.32
CA VAL A 148 -16.59 0.23 0.73
C VAL A 148 -18.12 0.17 0.74
N LYS A 149 -18.81 1.32 0.71
CA LYS A 149 -20.29 1.35 0.68
C LYS A 149 -20.86 0.66 -0.56
N LYS A 150 -20.19 0.80 -1.70
CA LYS A 150 -20.64 0.28 -3.00
C LYS A 150 -20.39 -1.23 -3.14
N TYR A 151 -19.21 -1.72 -2.74
CA TYR A 151 -18.74 -3.06 -3.08
C TYR A 151 -18.70 -4.04 -1.90
N ALA A 152 -18.65 -3.58 -0.63
CA ALA A 152 -18.56 -4.49 0.52
C ALA A 152 -19.88 -5.18 0.92
N GLY A 153 -20.95 -4.99 0.13
CA GLY A 153 -22.23 -5.68 0.30
C GLY A 153 -22.81 -5.55 1.72
N THR A 154 -23.14 -6.68 2.33
CA THR A 154 -23.73 -6.73 3.69
C THR A 154 -22.73 -6.40 4.80
N ASN A 155 -21.41 -6.44 4.53
CA ASN A 155 -20.36 -6.19 5.52
C ASN A 155 -19.88 -4.74 5.56
N LYS A 156 -20.41 -3.86 4.70
CA LYS A 156 -19.94 -2.47 4.50
C LYS A 156 -19.68 -1.68 5.79
N ASN A 157 -20.59 -1.74 6.78
CA ASN A 157 -20.42 -1.01 8.03
C ASN A 157 -19.19 -1.49 8.81
N LYS A 158 -18.97 -2.81 8.88
CA LYS A 158 -17.83 -3.39 9.60
C LYS A 158 -16.51 -3.20 8.86
N VAL A 159 -16.54 -3.26 7.52
CA VAL A 159 -15.37 -2.91 6.69
C VAL A 159 -14.98 -1.46 6.93
N GLN A 160 -15.96 -0.55 6.93
CA GLN A 160 -15.71 0.87 7.19
C GLN A 160 -15.18 1.10 8.62
N GLU A 161 -15.80 0.51 9.64
CA GLU A 161 -15.30 0.56 11.03
C GLU A 161 -13.87 0.02 11.15
N THR A 162 -13.59 -1.10 10.48
CA THR A 162 -12.25 -1.70 10.46
C THR A 162 -11.24 -0.75 9.82
N PHE A 163 -11.57 -0.17 8.67
CA PHE A 163 -10.74 0.79 7.96
C PHE A 163 -10.45 2.03 8.81
N ASP A 164 -11.49 2.66 9.37
CA ASP A 164 -11.35 3.86 10.20
C ASP A 164 -10.56 3.58 11.50
N SER A 165 -10.52 2.32 11.96
CA SER A 165 -9.75 1.92 13.17
C SER A 165 -8.25 1.71 12.93
N ILE A 166 -7.77 1.62 11.69
CA ILE A 166 -6.36 1.26 11.39
C ILE A 166 -5.35 2.14 12.14
N PRO A 167 -5.46 3.48 12.17
CA PRO A 167 -4.51 4.34 12.88
C PRO A 167 -4.42 4.03 14.38
N GLU A 168 -5.57 3.79 15.03
CA GLU A 168 -5.63 3.46 16.47
C GLU A 168 -4.92 2.12 16.74
N GLN A 169 -5.15 1.13 15.89
CA GLN A 169 -4.62 -0.22 16.07
C GLN A 169 -3.11 -0.27 15.88
N LEU A 170 -2.58 0.54 14.97
CA LEU A 170 -1.14 0.73 14.77
C LEU A 170 -0.45 1.43 15.93
N ASN A 171 -1.17 2.21 16.73
CA ASN A 171 -0.63 2.90 17.90
C ASN A 171 -0.66 2.04 19.19
N LYS A 172 -1.33 0.89 19.20
CA LYS A 172 -1.37 0.00 20.37
C LYS A 172 0.02 -0.57 20.65
N LYS A 173 0.45 -0.67 21.91
CA LYS A 173 1.79 -1.21 22.28
C LYS A 173 2.13 -2.57 21.67
N ASN A 174 1.15 -3.46 21.52
CA ASN A 174 1.37 -4.77 20.90
C ASN A 174 1.20 -4.74 19.37
N LYS A 175 0.60 -3.69 18.78
CA LYS A 175 0.27 -3.46 17.35
C LYS A 175 -0.37 -4.64 16.61
N ARG A 176 -0.88 -5.61 17.38
CA ARG A 176 -1.20 -6.97 16.93
C ARG A 176 -2.70 -7.16 16.80
N TYR A 177 -3.11 -7.61 15.63
CA TYR A 177 -4.40 -8.23 15.43
C TYR A 177 -4.26 -9.72 15.75
N PHE A 178 -4.95 -10.15 16.80
CA PHE A 178 -5.10 -11.56 17.14
C PHE A 178 -6.45 -12.06 16.60
N LEU A 179 -6.39 -12.93 15.60
CA LEU A 179 -7.52 -13.76 15.17
C LEU A 179 -7.73 -14.98 16.09
N THR A 180 -6.90 -15.24 17.10
CA THR A 180 -7.07 -16.44 17.95
C THR A 180 -8.19 -16.34 19.01
N MET A 181 -8.97 -15.26 19.01
CA MET A 181 -10.32 -15.23 19.60
C MET A 181 -11.44 -15.44 18.55
N LEU A 182 -11.13 -16.03 17.39
CA LEU A 182 -12.11 -16.47 16.37
C LEU A 182 -12.78 -17.81 16.75
N SER A 183 -13.32 -17.92 17.96
CA SER A 183 -14.13 -19.06 18.38
C SER A 183 -15.59 -18.84 17.99
N LYS A 184 -16.16 -19.71 17.14
CA LYS A 184 -17.60 -20.06 16.93
C LYS A 184 -18.68 -18.95 16.86
N GLU A 185 -18.37 -17.68 17.10
CA GLU A 185 -19.31 -16.58 17.19
C GLU A 185 -19.44 -15.84 15.85
N PRO A 186 -20.67 -15.61 15.35
CA PRO A 186 -20.92 -14.91 14.10
C PRO A 186 -20.26 -13.53 14.00
N ARG A 187 -20.14 -12.80 15.12
CA ARG A 187 -19.57 -11.43 15.16
C ARG A 187 -18.10 -11.39 14.77
N MET A 188 -17.31 -12.36 15.20
CA MET A 188 -15.86 -12.41 15.01
C MET A 188 -15.46 -12.87 13.61
N ARG A 189 -16.25 -13.76 12.98
CA ARG A 189 -16.08 -14.13 11.56
C ARG A 189 -16.19 -12.89 10.65
N THR A 190 -17.14 -12.01 10.92
CA THR A 190 -17.33 -10.81 10.09
C THR A 190 -16.17 -9.82 10.18
N TYR A 191 -15.46 -9.74 11.32
CA TYR A 191 -14.26 -8.89 11.43
C TYR A 191 -13.10 -9.40 10.57
N LYS A 192 -12.90 -10.72 10.53
CA LYS A 192 -11.93 -11.34 9.62
C LYS A 192 -12.28 -11.00 8.17
N ASP A 193 -13.53 -11.23 7.77
CA ASP A 193 -13.98 -10.94 6.40
C ASP A 193 -13.80 -9.46 6.06
N SER A 194 -13.99 -8.57 7.04
CA SER A 194 -13.80 -7.13 6.87
C SER A 194 -12.33 -6.74 6.65
N ILE A 195 -11.40 -7.33 7.41
CA ILE A 195 -9.97 -7.10 7.23
C ILE A 195 -9.48 -7.70 5.91
N MET A 196 -9.91 -8.92 5.56
CA MET A 196 -9.54 -9.54 4.28
C MET A 196 -10.01 -8.68 3.11
N TRP A 197 -11.21 -8.11 3.20
CA TRP A 197 -11.70 -7.18 2.19
C TRP A 197 -10.75 -6.00 1.95
N LEU A 198 -10.20 -5.40 3.01
CA LEU A 198 -9.24 -4.29 2.89
C LEU A 198 -7.90 -4.72 2.26
N PHE A 199 -7.51 -5.97 2.46
CA PHE A 199 -6.30 -6.54 1.83
C PHE A 199 -6.55 -6.82 0.36
N ASP A 200 -7.68 -7.43 0.04
CA ASP A 200 -8.08 -7.74 -1.33
C ASP A 200 -8.29 -6.47 -2.16
N ALA A 201 -8.80 -5.40 -1.53
CA ALA A 201 -8.94 -4.07 -2.11
C ALA A 201 -7.63 -3.28 -2.21
N ASN A 202 -6.50 -3.85 -1.73
CA ASN A 202 -5.18 -3.21 -1.72
C ASN A 202 -5.13 -1.86 -0.99
N ILE A 203 -5.97 -1.67 0.03
CA ILE A 203 -5.93 -0.51 0.91
C ILE A 203 -4.90 -0.72 2.03
N ALA A 204 -4.81 -1.97 2.51
CA ALA A 204 -3.94 -2.35 3.62
C ALA A 204 -3.21 -3.66 3.34
N SER A 205 -2.14 -3.94 4.10
CA SER A 205 -1.35 -5.17 4.01
C SER A 205 -1.27 -5.90 5.35
N PRO A 206 -1.39 -7.24 5.36
CA PRO A 206 -1.07 -8.05 6.52
C PRO A 206 0.43 -8.26 6.66
N PHE A 207 0.90 -8.18 7.90
CA PHE A 207 2.27 -8.52 8.27
C PHE A 207 2.22 -9.66 9.26
N TYR A 208 2.48 -10.88 8.82
CA TYR A 208 2.26 -12.08 9.63
C TYR A 208 3.40 -12.31 10.62
N ASN A 209 3.04 -12.73 11.84
CA ASN A 209 4.02 -13.20 12.81
C ASN A 209 4.60 -14.53 12.32
N ILE A 210 5.90 -14.72 12.49
CA ILE A 210 6.55 -16.02 12.25
C ILE A 210 6.97 -16.68 13.57
N SER A 211 6.81 -17.99 13.66
CA SER A 211 7.25 -18.80 14.80
C SER A 211 8.76 -18.95 14.88
N ALA A 212 9.44 -18.97 13.74
CA ALA A 212 10.89 -19.12 13.62
C ALA A 212 11.41 -18.36 12.38
N ILE A 213 12.65 -17.88 12.45
CA ILE A 213 13.34 -17.21 11.34
C ILE A 213 14.04 -18.29 10.51
N GLU A 214 13.25 -19.15 9.86
CA GLU A 214 13.72 -20.27 9.04
C GLU A 214 13.10 -20.20 7.65
N PHE A 215 13.90 -20.42 6.61
CA PHE A 215 13.47 -20.31 5.22
C PHE A 215 12.74 -21.59 4.75
N PRO A 216 11.69 -21.46 3.92
CA PRO A 216 10.98 -20.23 3.60
C PRO A 216 10.12 -19.74 4.78
N LEU A 217 10.18 -18.44 5.07
CA LEU A 217 9.50 -17.82 6.22
C LEU A 217 7.99 -18.10 6.25
N SER A 218 7.38 -18.29 5.07
CA SER A 218 5.97 -18.61 4.89
C SER A 218 5.52 -19.89 5.60
N LEU A 219 6.41 -20.88 5.79
CA LEU A 219 6.09 -22.11 6.54
C LEU A 219 5.94 -21.87 8.04
N ASN A 220 6.50 -20.77 8.53
CA ASN A 220 6.48 -20.39 9.94
C ASN A 220 5.42 -19.33 10.24
N GLU A 221 4.61 -18.91 9.25
CA GLU A 221 3.60 -17.87 9.42
C GLU A 221 2.42 -18.31 10.29
N LYS A 222 2.12 -17.50 11.30
CA LYS A 222 0.90 -17.58 12.08
C LYS A 222 -0.16 -16.70 11.42
N ARG A 223 -0.96 -17.28 10.53
CA ARG A 223 -2.04 -16.56 9.82
C ARG A 223 -3.07 -15.92 10.74
N ASN A 224 -3.16 -16.37 11.99
CA ASN A 224 -4.03 -15.83 13.01
C ASN A 224 -3.42 -14.63 13.78
N LEU A 225 -2.19 -14.22 13.48
CA LEU A 225 -1.49 -13.18 14.21
C LEU A 225 -0.71 -12.30 13.25
N PHE A 226 -1.19 -11.07 13.05
CA PHE A 226 -0.60 -10.14 12.09
C PHE A 226 -0.72 -8.69 12.57
N LYS A 227 0.03 -7.79 11.93
CA LYS A 227 -0.19 -6.35 11.99
C LYS A 227 -0.83 -5.89 10.68
N VAL A 228 -1.54 -4.77 10.70
CA VAL A 228 -2.19 -4.17 9.52
C VAL A 228 -1.52 -2.84 9.24
N TYR A 229 -0.96 -2.67 8.04
CA TYR A 229 -0.37 -1.41 7.59
C TYR A 229 -1.13 -0.86 6.39
N MET A 230 -1.28 0.45 6.30
CA MET A 230 -1.82 1.13 5.13
C MET A 230 -0.83 1.02 3.98
N LYS A 231 -1.34 0.86 2.76
CA LYS A 231 -0.53 0.82 1.54
C LYS A 231 0.05 2.17 1.13
N ASP A 232 -0.41 3.25 1.76
CA ASP A 232 0.14 4.59 1.62
C ASP A 232 0.25 5.27 2.98
N THR A 233 1.47 5.66 3.35
CA THR A 233 1.76 6.27 4.65
C THR A 233 1.18 7.69 4.77
N GLY A 234 1.10 8.45 3.67
CA GLY A 234 0.48 9.77 3.68
C GLY A 234 -1.01 9.70 4.02
N LEU A 235 -1.71 8.70 3.48
CA LEU A 235 -3.10 8.44 3.86
C LEU A 235 -3.24 8.01 5.33
N LEU A 236 -2.35 7.17 5.86
CA LEU A 236 -2.33 6.83 7.29
C LEU A 236 -2.18 8.08 8.17
N VAL A 237 -1.26 8.97 7.79
CA VAL A 237 -1.02 10.24 8.48
C VAL A 237 -2.25 11.14 8.41
N ALA A 238 -2.93 11.22 7.27
CA ALA A 238 -4.16 12.00 7.11
C ALA A 238 -5.36 11.43 7.88
N MET A 239 -5.42 10.10 8.07
CA MET A 239 -6.40 9.44 8.92
C MET A 239 -6.12 9.63 10.41
N SER A 240 -4.88 9.93 10.78
CA SER A 240 -4.47 10.14 12.16
C SER A 240 -4.90 11.52 12.67
N PHE A 241 -5.30 11.59 13.94
CA PHE A 241 -5.76 12.84 14.56
C PHE A 241 -4.60 13.73 15.04
N GLY A 242 -4.89 15.02 15.21
CA GLY A 242 -4.00 15.97 15.88
C GLY A 242 -2.95 16.59 14.97
N ASN A 243 -1.84 17.01 15.57
CA ASN A 243 -0.76 17.77 14.91
C ASN A 243 0.35 16.86 14.33
N ILE A 244 0.02 15.61 14.00
CA ILE A 244 1.01 14.56 13.75
C ILE A 244 1.88 14.83 12.52
N GLN A 245 1.32 15.47 11.49
CA GLN A 245 2.03 15.92 10.30
C GLN A 245 3.19 16.85 10.70
N ASN A 246 2.90 17.84 11.55
CA ASN A 246 3.89 18.81 11.99
C ASN A 246 4.97 18.16 12.87
N GLU A 247 4.60 17.21 13.73
CA GLU A 247 5.57 16.44 14.52
C GLU A 247 6.54 15.66 13.63
N VAL A 248 6.03 14.93 12.64
CA VAL A 248 6.85 14.17 11.69
C VAL A 248 7.75 15.11 10.87
N LEU A 249 7.22 16.21 10.33
CA LEU A 249 8.00 17.19 9.57
C LEU A 249 9.13 17.81 10.41
N ASN A 250 8.87 18.08 11.70
CA ASN A 250 9.86 18.61 12.64
C ASN A 250 10.88 17.57 13.12
N GLY A 251 10.70 16.29 12.76
CA GLY A 251 11.67 15.22 13.02
C GLY A 251 11.31 14.28 14.17
N ASN A 252 10.13 14.45 14.77
CA ASN A 252 9.62 13.52 15.78
C ASN A 252 9.02 12.28 15.09
N ILE A 253 9.88 11.41 14.56
CA ILE A 253 9.50 10.17 13.86
C ILE A 253 9.10 9.04 14.81
N GLU A 254 9.39 9.18 16.11
CA GLU A 254 9.03 8.22 17.16
C GLU A 254 7.61 8.45 17.69
N ILE A 255 6.92 9.50 17.24
CA ILE A 255 5.54 9.78 17.60
C ILE A 255 4.65 8.54 17.38
N ASN A 256 3.71 8.33 18.31
CA ASN A 256 2.79 7.19 18.28
C ASN A 256 3.53 5.85 18.16
N GLU A 257 4.54 5.64 19.03
CA GLU A 257 5.35 4.41 19.09
C GLU A 257 6.05 4.10 17.75
N GLY A 258 6.38 5.13 16.97
CA GLY A 258 6.99 5.01 15.64
C GLY A 258 6.10 4.31 14.60
N SER A 259 4.77 4.28 14.80
CA SER A 259 3.83 3.60 13.90
C SER A 259 3.88 4.11 12.45
N ILE A 260 4.05 5.42 12.25
CA ILE A 260 4.15 6.02 10.91
C ILE A 260 5.43 5.56 10.21
N LEU A 261 6.57 5.62 10.91
CA LEU A 261 7.84 5.15 10.36
C LEU A 261 7.77 3.65 10.04
N GLU A 262 7.19 2.86 10.93
CA GLU A 262 6.99 1.43 10.71
C GLU A 262 6.11 1.17 9.48
N ASN A 263 5.05 1.95 9.26
CA ASN A 263 4.21 1.89 8.06
C ASN A 263 4.98 2.28 6.79
N ALA A 264 5.79 3.33 6.83
CA ALA A 264 6.60 3.77 5.69
C ALA A 264 7.61 2.70 5.26
N LEU A 265 8.26 2.05 6.22
CA LEU A 265 9.19 0.96 5.94
C LEU A 265 8.45 -0.29 5.44
N ALA A 266 7.31 -0.61 6.06
CA ALA A 266 6.42 -1.66 5.62
C ALA A 266 6.02 -1.48 4.14
N GLU A 267 5.54 -0.30 3.78
CA GLU A 267 5.18 0.09 2.43
C GLU A 267 6.37 -0.05 1.46
N ALA A 268 7.56 0.43 1.84
CA ALA A 268 8.75 0.31 1.01
C ALA A 268 9.12 -1.15 0.70
N PHE A 269 9.00 -2.07 1.67
CA PHE A 269 9.24 -3.49 1.41
C PHE A 269 8.20 -4.10 0.46
N VAL A 270 6.91 -3.77 0.63
CA VAL A 270 5.84 -4.23 -0.28
C VAL A 270 6.15 -3.80 -1.71
N LYS A 271 6.43 -2.51 -1.92
CA LYS A 271 6.69 -1.94 -3.25
C LYS A 271 7.90 -2.56 -3.95
N ASN A 272 8.88 -3.03 -3.18
CA ASN A 272 10.04 -3.78 -3.69
C ASN A 272 9.77 -5.29 -3.90
N GLY A 273 8.51 -5.73 -3.84
CA GLY A 273 8.13 -7.13 -4.08
C GLY A 273 8.44 -8.07 -2.92
N HIS A 274 8.73 -7.56 -1.72
CA HIS A 274 9.00 -8.39 -0.56
C HIS A 274 7.74 -8.73 0.22
N ARG A 275 7.61 -10.00 0.62
CA ARG A 275 6.62 -10.43 1.62
C ARG A 275 7.07 -10.00 3.00
N LEU A 276 6.09 -9.72 3.85
CA LEU A 276 6.34 -9.07 5.12
C LEU A 276 5.95 -9.94 6.30
N ASN A 277 6.96 -10.23 7.10
CA ASN A 277 6.85 -11.02 8.30
C ASN A 277 7.51 -10.27 9.46
N TYR A 278 7.03 -10.50 10.67
CA TYR A 278 7.70 -10.03 11.88
C TYR A 278 7.92 -11.17 12.86
N TYR A 279 9.04 -11.12 13.59
CA TYR A 279 9.39 -12.08 14.61
C TYR A 279 9.40 -11.42 15.98
N ASP A 280 8.71 -12.02 16.94
CA ASP A 280 8.77 -11.57 18.33
C ASP A 280 9.98 -12.18 19.00
N ARG A 281 11.01 -11.36 19.23
CA ARG A 281 12.13 -11.79 20.05
C ARG A 281 11.60 -12.07 21.46
N LYS A 282 11.71 -13.32 21.92
CA LYS A 282 11.44 -13.67 23.31
C LYS A 282 12.28 -12.74 24.18
N LYS A 283 11.66 -12.02 25.12
CA LYS A 283 12.42 -11.29 26.15
C LYS A 283 13.34 -12.31 26.80
N THR A 284 14.65 -12.12 26.68
CA THR A 284 15.60 -12.83 27.52
C THR A 284 15.26 -12.41 28.94
N ASN A 285 14.57 -13.26 29.69
CA ASN A 285 14.46 -13.07 31.12
C ASN A 285 15.89 -13.08 31.66
N GLN A 286 16.44 -11.91 31.96
CA GLN A 286 17.56 -11.80 32.87
C GLN A 286 17.01 -12.23 34.23
N HIS A 287 17.01 -13.55 34.49
CA HIS A 287 17.02 -14.07 35.84
C HIS A 287 18.45 -13.94 36.35
N GLY A 288 18.56 -13.37 37.54
CA GLY A 288 19.79 -12.84 38.09
C GLY A 288 20.85 -13.87 38.37
N ASN A 289 22.05 -13.33 38.56
CA ASN A 289 22.94 -13.62 39.69
C ASN A 289 23.52 -12.30 40.16
#